data_AF-A0A397W7P2-F1
#
_entry.id   AF-A0A397W7P2-F1
#
_cell.length_a   1.000
_cell.length_b   1.000
_cell.length_c   1.000
_cell.angle_alpha   90.00
_cell.angle_beta   90.00
_cell.angle_gamma   90.00
#
_symmetry.space_group_name_H-M   'P 1'
#
loop_
_entity.id
_entity.type
_entity.pdbx_description
1 polymer ?
#
loop_
_entity_poly.entity_id
_entity_poly.type
_entity_poly.pdbx_seq_one_letter_code
_entity_poly.pdbx_strand_id
1 'polypeptide(L)'
;MFYVRPSLLFAKTWVFSLSISFQLVSDLQWLTIPIIFLSTLFLFGLIELAEQIENPFGNDAFDADLNKFCVDIWIDTKFIIDGTAEIKRFCDEKLNEIKEFEEEKSRKLNEIKN
;
A
#
# COMPACT_ATOMS: atom_id res chain seq x y z
N MET A 1 -0.68 10.71 18.13
CA MET A 1 -1.59 10.28 17.04
C MET A 1 -1.76 8.78 17.22
N PHE A 2 -2.94 8.38 17.67
CA PHE A 2 -3.43 7.02 18.01
C PHE A 2 -2.42 5.98 18.56
N TYR A 3 -2.03 6.13 19.83
CA TYR A 3 -1.61 4.99 20.65
C TYR A 3 -2.89 4.54 21.38
N VAL A 4 -3.63 3.60 20.80
CA VAL A 4 -4.82 3.04 21.43
C VAL A 4 -4.34 2.40 22.73
N ARG A 5 -4.71 2.95 23.89
CA ARG A 5 -4.24 2.48 25.20
C ARG A 5 -4.55 0.98 25.32
N PRO A 6 -3.56 0.08 25.16
CA PRO A 6 -3.84 -1.36 25.10
C PRO A 6 -4.46 -1.80 26.43
N SER A 7 -4.00 -1.20 27.53
CA SER A 7 -4.50 -1.45 28.88
C SER A 7 -6.02 -1.34 29.05
N LEU A 8 -6.71 -0.45 28.30
CA LEU A 8 -8.16 -0.32 28.39
C LEU A 8 -8.89 -1.40 27.60
N LEU A 9 -8.35 -1.84 26.46
CA LEU A 9 -8.92 -2.91 25.65
C LEU A 9 -8.79 -4.25 26.38
N PHE A 10 -7.63 -4.51 26.98
CA PHE A 10 -7.43 -5.67 27.83
C PHE A 10 -8.43 -5.66 29.01
N ALA A 11 -8.51 -4.57 29.77
CA ALA A 11 -9.43 -4.48 30.91
C ALA A 11 -10.90 -4.70 30.53
N LYS A 12 -11.36 -4.12 29.40
CA LYS A 12 -12.73 -4.33 28.90
C LYS A 12 -12.98 -5.78 28.52
N THR A 13 -12.04 -6.42 27.83
CA THR A 13 -12.17 -7.81 27.38
C THR A 13 -12.22 -8.77 28.55
N TRP A 14 -11.42 -8.53 29.59
CA TRP A 14 -11.50 -9.27 30.85
C TRP A 14 -12.86 -9.11 31.53
N VAL A 15 -13.34 -7.88 31.70
CA VAL A 15 -14.65 -7.61 32.31
C VAL A 15 -15.78 -8.27 31.50
N PHE A 16 -15.74 -8.17 30.17
CA PHE A 16 -16.70 -8.80 29.28
C PHE A 16 -16.69 -10.33 29.42
N SER A 17 -15.52 -10.96 29.38
CA SER A 17 -15.37 -12.43 29.44
C SER A 17 -15.83 -12.99 30.79
N LEU A 18 -15.60 -12.27 31.89
CA LEU A 18 -16.11 -12.65 33.20
C LEU A 18 -17.62 -12.46 33.32
N SER A 19 -18.16 -11.39 32.73
CA SER A 19 -19.61 -11.09 32.77
C SER A 19 -20.41 -12.13 31.99
N ILE A 20 -19.95 -12.50 30.79
CA ILE A 20 -20.62 -13.49 29.93
C ILE A 20 -20.56 -14.90 30.54
N SER A 21 -19.52 -15.21 31.31
CA SER A 21 -19.40 -16.48 32.04
C SER A 21 -20.55 -16.69 33.04
N PHE A 22 -20.90 -15.62 33.79
CA PHE A 22 -22.00 -15.67 34.75
C PHE A 22 -23.37 -15.76 34.08
N GLN A 23 -23.52 -15.18 32.88
CA GLN A 23 -24.76 -15.26 32.12
C GLN A 23 -25.00 -16.66 31.54
N LEU A 24 -23.95 -17.32 31.04
CA LEU A 24 -24.05 -18.58 30.31
C LEU A 24 -24.10 -19.83 31.21
N VAL A 25 -23.76 -19.71 32.50
CA VAL A 25 -23.71 -20.86 33.41
C VAL A 25 -25.10 -21.50 33.64
N SER A 26 -26.17 -20.69 33.57
CA SER A 26 -27.55 -21.17 33.74
C SER A 26 -27.97 -22.11 32.62
N ASP A 27 -27.53 -21.84 31.39
CA ASP A 27 -28.00 -22.56 30.20
C ASP A 27 -27.09 -23.75 29.85
N LEU A 28 -25.76 -23.59 30.01
CA LEU A 28 -24.77 -24.54 29.50
C LEU A 28 -24.07 -25.37 30.60
N GLN A 29 -24.22 -25.01 31.88
CA GLN A 29 -23.65 -25.72 33.02
C GLN A 29 -22.16 -26.07 32.84
N TRP A 30 -21.83 -27.37 32.77
CA TRP A 30 -20.45 -27.86 32.63
C TRP A 30 -19.81 -27.53 31.27
N LEU A 31 -20.61 -27.31 30.24
CA LEU A 31 -20.12 -26.94 28.90
C LEU A 31 -19.68 -25.47 28.84
N THR A 32 -20.07 -24.65 29.82
CA THR A 32 -19.70 -23.22 29.89
C THR A 32 -18.18 -23.04 29.96
N ILE A 33 -17.46 -23.92 30.66
CA ILE A 33 -16.00 -23.80 30.85
C ILE A 33 -15.23 -23.84 29.51
N PRO A 34 -15.33 -24.90 28.69
CA PRO A 34 -14.59 -24.97 27.43
C PRO A 34 -15.03 -23.90 26.43
N ILE A 35 -16.31 -23.53 26.40
CA ILE A 35 -16.86 -22.53 25.47
C ILE A 35 -16.34 -21.13 25.81
N ILE A 36 -16.41 -20.75 27.09
CA ILE A 36 -15.87 -19.47 27.56
C ILE A 36 -14.36 -19.41 27.34
N PHE A 37 -13.64 -20.49 27.63
CA PHE A 37 -12.20 -20.56 27.43
C PHE A 37 -11.84 -20.32 25.95
N LEU A 38 -12.49 -21.02 25.04
CA LEU A 38 -12.26 -20.85 23.60
C LEU A 38 -12.63 -19.44 23.11
N SER A 39 -13.78 -18.92 23.54
CA SER A 39 -14.24 -17.57 23.19
C SER A 39 -13.25 -16.50 23.66
N THR A 40 -12.79 -16.61 24.92
CA THR A 40 -11.85 -15.67 25.52
C THR A 40 -10.49 -15.72 24.81
N LEU A 41 -9.99 -16.92 24.49
CA LEU A 41 -8.78 -17.07 23.67
C LEU A 41 -8.92 -16.41 22.31
N PHE A 42 -10.07 -16.58 21.65
CA PHE A 42 -10.32 -15.98 20.35
C PHE A 42 -10.35 -14.44 20.43
N LEU A 43 -11.01 -13.89 21.45
CA LEU A 43 -11.07 -12.44 21.68
C LEU A 43 -9.68 -11.84 21.95
N PHE A 44 -8.86 -12.48 22.79
CA PHE A 44 -7.50 -12.00 23.02
C PHE A 44 -6.62 -12.11 21.76
N GLY A 45 -6.76 -13.19 20.99
CA GLY A 45 -6.06 -13.33 19.71
C GLY A 45 -6.43 -12.25 18.71
N LEU A 46 -7.71 -11.85 18.65
CA LEU A 46 -8.17 -10.76 17.78
C LEU A 46 -7.62 -9.40 18.20
N ILE A 47 -7.46 -9.14 19.50
CA ILE A 47 -6.90 -7.87 19.99
C ILE A 47 -5.44 -7.74 19.58
N GLU A 48 -4.66 -8.81 19.77
CA GLU A 48 -3.25 -8.84 19.37
C GLU A 48 -3.09 -8.66 17.85
N LEU A 49 -3.94 -9.34 17.08
CA LEU A 49 -3.96 -9.19 15.63
C LEU A 49 -4.36 -7.77 15.20
N ALA A 50 -5.33 -7.17 15.89
CA ALA A 50 -5.78 -5.82 15.60
C ALA A 50 -4.68 -4.79 15.88
N GLU A 51 -3.85 -5.01 16.91
CA GLU A 51 -2.69 -4.16 17.20
C GLU A 51 -1.66 -4.23 16.07
N GLN A 52 -1.38 -5.43 15.54
CA GLN A 52 -0.49 -5.59 14.39
C GLN A 52 -1.06 -4.96 13.11
N ILE A 53 -2.37 -5.09 12.87
CA ILE A 53 -3.04 -4.53 11.68
C ILE A 53 -3.18 -3.00 11.76
N GLU A 54 -3.19 -2.42 12.96
CA GLU A 54 -3.38 -0.98 13.13
C GLU A 54 -2.24 -0.17 12.51
N ASN A 55 -1.01 -0.68 12.54
CA ASN A 55 0.15 0.00 11.96
C ASN A 55 0.84 -0.86 10.88
N PRO A 56 0.25 -0.99 9.68
CA PRO A 56 0.76 -1.89 8.62
C PRO A 56 2.06 -1.42 7.95
N PHE A 57 2.60 -0.29 8.36
CA PHE A 57 3.78 0.37 7.80
C PHE A 57 4.90 0.53 8.84
N GLY A 58 4.82 -0.22 9.93
CA GLY A 58 5.86 -0.24 10.94
C GLY A 58 7.12 -0.97 10.49
N ASN A 59 7.84 -1.50 11.48
CA ASN A 59 9.09 -2.23 11.31
C ASN A 59 8.99 -3.68 11.77
N ASP A 60 7.79 -4.19 11.97
CA ASP A 60 7.54 -5.57 12.40
C ASP A 60 7.61 -6.54 11.21
N ALA A 61 7.79 -7.82 11.52
CA ALA A 61 7.94 -8.86 10.48
C ALA A 61 6.70 -9.05 9.59
N PHE A 62 5.53 -8.57 10.05
CA PHE A 62 4.26 -8.67 9.34
C PHE A 62 3.86 -7.37 8.64
N ASP A 63 4.70 -6.33 8.72
CA ASP A 63 4.43 -5.06 8.09
C ASP A 63 4.77 -5.08 6.61
N ALA A 64 4.15 -4.16 5.87
CA ALA A 64 4.45 -3.97 4.46
C ALA A 64 5.83 -3.32 4.30
N ASP A 65 6.72 -3.96 3.54
CA ASP A 65 8.05 -3.41 3.23
C ASP A 65 7.96 -2.28 2.19
N LEU A 66 7.78 -1.05 2.68
CA LEU A 66 7.71 0.15 1.83
C LEU A 66 9.00 0.37 1.04
N ASN A 67 10.17 -0.04 1.55
CA ASN A 67 11.43 0.20 0.87
C ASN A 67 11.45 -0.57 -0.45
N LYS A 68 10.99 -1.83 -0.42
CA LYS A 68 10.85 -2.64 -1.63
C LYS A 68 9.87 -2.01 -2.61
N PHE A 69 8.68 -1.58 -2.14
CA PHE A 69 7.71 -0.91 -3.01
C PHE A 69 8.26 0.37 -3.65
N CYS A 70 8.99 1.19 -2.90
CA CYS A 70 9.62 2.41 -3.43
C CYS A 70 10.68 2.10 -4.49
N VAL A 71 11.48 1.05 -4.28
CA VAL A 71 12.49 0.60 -5.26
C VAL A 71 11.81 0.12 -6.53
N ASP A 72 10.77 -0.71 -6.44
CA ASP A 72 10.05 -1.23 -7.60
C ASP A 72 9.45 -0.08 -8.44
N ILE A 73 8.78 0.89 -7.79
CA ILE A 73 8.23 2.07 -8.48
C ILE A 73 9.33 2.91 -9.14
N TRP A 74 10.48 3.05 -8.49
CA TRP A 74 11.61 3.80 -9.05
C TRP A 74 12.18 3.13 -10.30
N ILE A 75 12.32 1.80 -10.28
CA ILE A 75 12.79 1.01 -11.42
C ILE A 75 11.83 1.19 -12.60
N ASP A 76 10.52 1.02 -12.37
CA ASP A 76 9.51 1.17 -13.40
C ASP A 76 9.49 2.59 -13.99
N THR A 77 9.59 3.60 -13.12
CA THR A 77 9.65 5.00 -13.54
C THR A 77 10.89 5.26 -14.41
N LYS A 78 12.05 4.74 -14.01
CA LYS A 78 13.29 4.89 -14.77
C LYS A 78 13.20 4.20 -16.12
N PHE A 79 12.62 3.00 -16.18
CA PHE A 79 12.41 2.27 -17.41
C PHE A 79 11.54 3.06 -18.41
N ILE A 80 10.45 3.67 -17.94
CA ILE A 80 9.56 4.49 -18.77
C ILE A 80 10.29 5.76 -19.27
N ILE A 81 11.06 6.43 -18.41
CA ILE A 81 11.79 7.64 -18.77
C ILE A 81 12.86 7.33 -19.81
N ASP A 82 13.65 6.26 -19.63
CA ASP A 82 14.72 5.88 -20.55
C ASP A 82 14.14 5.50 -21.93
N GLY A 83 13.06 4.72 -21.97
CA GLY A 83 12.36 4.39 -23.22
C GLY A 83 11.77 5.62 -23.91
N THR A 84 11.23 6.57 -23.14
CA THR A 84 10.73 7.84 -23.69
C THR A 84 11.86 8.72 -24.22
N ALA A 85 13.02 8.74 -23.55
CA ALA A 85 14.17 9.53 -23.96
C ALA A 85 14.76 9.02 -25.29
N GLU A 86 14.76 7.71 -25.51
CA GLU A 86 15.19 7.10 -26.78
C GLU A 86 14.26 7.47 -27.94
N ILE A 87 12.94 7.33 -27.73
CA ILE A 87 11.94 7.74 -28.73
C ILE A 87 12.02 9.24 -29.00
N LYS A 88 12.19 10.06 -27.95
CA LYS A 88 12.32 11.51 -28.10
C LYS A 88 13.57 11.88 -28.90
N ARG A 89 14.71 11.23 -28.67
CA ARG A 89 15.93 11.43 -29.46
C ARG A 89 15.74 11.07 -30.93
N PHE A 90 15.09 9.92 -31.21
CA PHE A 90 14.78 9.51 -32.57
C PHE A 90 13.84 10.50 -33.28
N CYS A 91 12.81 10.97 -32.57
CA CYS A 91 11.90 12.00 -33.09
C CYS A 91 12.59 13.34 -33.31
N ASP A 92 13.47 13.78 -32.40
CA ASP A 92 14.22 15.03 -32.53
C ASP A 92 15.21 14.98 -33.72
N GLU A 93 15.85 13.83 -33.97
CA GLU A 93 16.69 13.60 -35.15
C GLU A 93 15.87 13.72 -36.45
N LYS A 94 14.73 13.01 -36.53
CA LYS A 94 13.83 13.09 -37.70
C LYS A 94 13.20 14.47 -37.89
N LEU A 95 12.92 15.19 -36.80
CA LEU A 95 12.41 16.55 -36.87
C LEU A 95 13.44 17.52 -37.47
N ASN A 96 14.73 17.33 -37.16
CA ASN A 96 15.80 18.15 -37.71
C ASN A 96 15.99 17.89 -39.21
N GLU A 97 15.95 16.63 -39.66
CA GLU A 97 15.97 16.29 -41.09
C GLU A 97 14.84 16.97 -41.87
N ILE A 98 13.62 16.99 -41.32
CA ILE A 98 12.46 17.61 -41.98
C ILE A 98 12.62 19.13 -42.07
N LYS A 99 13.14 19.78 -41.01
CA LYS A 99 13.36 21.23 -40.99
C LYS A 99 14.40 21.67 -42.02
N GLU A 100 15.49 20.94 -42.18
CA GLU A 100 16.50 21.23 -43.21
C GLU A 100 15.88 21.16 -44.61
N PHE A 101 15.02 20.16 -44.86
CA PHE A 101 14.32 20.03 -46.13
C PHE A 101 13.31 21.17 -46.39
N GLU A 102 12.65 21.66 -45.34
CA GLU A 102 11.69 22.77 -45.42
C GLU A 102 12.40 24.12 -45.66
N GLU A 103 13.56 24.33 -45.04
CA GLU A 103 14.41 25.50 -45.28
C GLU A 103 14.98 25.52 -46.70
N GLU A 104 15.44 24.38 -47.23
CA GLU A 104 15.93 24.28 -48.60
C GLU A 104 14.80 24.53 -49.62
N LYS A 105 13.61 23.96 -49.37
CA LYS A 105 12.42 24.19 -50.20
C LYS A 105 12.01 25.66 -50.21
N SER A 106 12.03 26.32 -49.05
CA SER A 106 11.71 27.75 -48.91
C SER A 106 12.72 28.64 -49.64
N ARG A 107 14.01 28.26 -49.64
CA ARG A 107 15.06 28.96 -50.41
C ARG A 107 14.81 28.89 -51.91
N LYS A 108 14.55 27.70 -52.45
CA LYS A 108 14.27 27.51 -53.89
C LYS A 108 12.97 28.21 -54.32
N LEU A 109 11.97 28.29 -53.45
CA LEU A 109 10.72 28.98 -53.75
C LEU A 109 10.89 30.51 -53.85
N ASN A 110 11.76 31.10 -53.02
CA ASN A 110 12.06 32.53 -53.08
C ASN A 110 12.91 32.91 -54.30
N GLU A 111 13.75 32.00 -54.79
CA GLU A 111 14.51 32.20 -56.04
C GLU A 111 13.59 32.21 -57.28
N ILE A 112 12.50 31.44 -57.29
CA ILE A 112 11.54 31.40 -58.42
C ILE A 112 10.64 32.64 -58.45
N LYS A 113 10.50 33.34 -57.33
CA LYS A 113 9.58 34.47 -57.17
C LYS A 113 10.23 35.84 -57.46
N ASN A 114 11.55 35.88 -57.61
CA ASN A 114 12.35 37.01 -58.09
C ASN A 114 12.63 36.88 -59.58
#